data_AF-A0A958FBD5-F1
#
_entry.id   AF-A0A958FBD5-F1
#
_cell.length_a   1.000
_cell.length_b   1.000
_cell.length_c   1.000
_cell.angle_alpha   90.00
_cell.angle_beta   90.00
_cell.angle_gamma   90.00
#
_symmetry.space_group_name_H-M   'P 1'
#
loop_
_entity.id
_entity.type
_entity.pdbx_description
1 polymer ?
#
loop_
_entity_poly.entity_id
_entity_poly.type
_entity_poly.pdbx_seq_one_letter_code
_entity_poly.pdbx_strand_id
1 'polypeptide(L)'
;MAEKIDLGKKVLSENDRLAGEIREKLSARRIASLNFVSSPGSGKTSLLERTLAALKDELRIGLIAGDVQTENDANRLVKAGGRMVRPLVTGGSCHLDAR
;
A
#
# COMPACT_ATOMS: atom_id res chain seq x y z
N MET A 1 39.43 0.33 13.79
CA MET A 1 38.34 -0.16 14.67
C MET A 1 37.10 0.65 14.33
N ALA A 2 35.96 0.01 14.08
CA ALA A 2 34.73 0.73 13.78
C ALA A 2 34.06 1.15 15.09
N GLU A 3 33.92 2.46 15.29
CA GLU A 3 33.20 3.03 16.42
C GLU A 3 31.69 3.01 16.12
N LYS A 4 30.91 2.45 17.03
CA LYS A 4 29.46 2.30 16.87
C LYS A 4 28.79 3.49 17.54
N ILE A 5 28.34 4.45 16.74
CA ILE A 5 27.67 5.67 17.22
C ILE A 5 26.18 5.36 17.43
N ASP A 6 25.66 5.59 18.63
CA ASP A 6 24.25 5.40 18.95
C ASP A 6 23.44 6.63 18.49
N LEU A 7 22.76 6.48 17.36
CA LEU A 7 21.80 7.45 16.86
C LEU A 7 20.51 7.29 17.68
N GLY A 8 20.39 8.05 18.78
CA GLY A 8 19.36 7.89 19.83
C GLY A 8 17.87 7.93 19.42
N LYS A 9 17.53 7.91 18.13
CA LYS A 9 16.18 7.64 17.61
C LYS A 9 16.23 6.64 16.46
N LYS A 10 15.34 5.64 16.51
CA LYS A 10 15.10 4.74 15.38
C LYS A 10 14.63 5.55 14.18
N VAL A 11 15.26 5.34 13.03
CA VAL A 11 14.97 6.02 11.76
C VAL A 11 13.47 5.95 11.39
N LEU A 12 12.79 4.86 11.75
CA LEU A 12 11.40 4.59 11.40
C LEU A 12 10.38 4.97 12.50
N SER A 13 10.82 5.57 13.62
CA SER A 13 9.95 5.84 14.77
C SER A 13 8.72 6.68 14.44
N GLU A 14 8.87 7.73 13.64
CA GLU A 14 7.72 8.56 13.21
C GLU A 14 6.78 7.83 12.25
N ASN A 15 7.32 7.00 11.36
CA ASN A 15 6.51 6.17 10.48
C ASN A 15 5.69 5.15 11.28
N ASP A 16 6.29 4.52 12.29
CA ASP A 16 5.59 3.55 13.15
C ASP A 16 4.46 4.20 13.94
N ARG A 17 4.67 5.44 14.43
CA ARG A 17 3.63 6.24 15.10
C ARG A 17 2.45 6.51 14.16
N LEU A 18 2.71 7.08 12.98
CA LEU A 18 1.68 7.39 12.00
C LEU A 18 0.95 6.13 11.50
N ALA A 19 1.68 5.04 11.27
CA ALA A 19 1.10 3.76 10.91
C ALA A 19 0.19 3.20 12.01
N GLY A 20 0.52 3.44 13.28
CA GLY A 20 -0.34 3.15 14.44
C GLY A 20 -1.67 3.89 14.36
N GLU A 21 -1.63 5.21 14.16
CA GLU A 21 -2.84 6.04 14.04
C GLU A 21 -3.72 5.63 12.85
N ILE A 22 -3.12 5.24 11.72
CA ILE A 22 -3.85 4.72 10.56
C ILE A 22 -4.56 3.41 10.91
N ARG A 23 -3.86 2.47 11.56
CA ARG A 23 -4.45 1.19 11.98
C ARG A 23 -5.60 1.39 12.96
N GLU A 24 -5.46 2.28 13.93
CA GLU A 24 -6.53 2.62 14.87
C GLU A 24 -7.76 3.19 14.16
N LYS A 25 -7.57 4.15 13.24
CA LYS A 25 -8.65 4.73 12.44
C LYS A 25 -9.38 3.69 11.58
N LEU A 26 -8.65 2.77 10.96
CA LEU A 26 -9.23 1.70 10.15
C LEU A 26 -9.98 0.68 11.00
N SER A 27 -9.40 0.28 12.15
CA SER A 27 -10.00 -0.67 13.08
C SER A 27 -11.28 -0.11 13.71
N ALA A 28 -11.29 1.17 14.13
CA ALA A 28 -12.47 1.85 14.63
C ALA A 28 -13.63 1.88 13.61
N ARG A 29 -13.31 1.87 12.31
CA ARG A 29 -14.28 1.81 11.20
C ARG A 29 -14.58 0.39 10.73
N ARG A 30 -14.02 -0.64 11.37
CA ARG A 30 -14.11 -2.06 10.99
C ARG A 30 -13.68 -2.32 9.54
N ILE A 31 -12.64 -1.63 9.09
CA ILE A 31 -12.05 -1.82 7.75
C ILE A 31 -10.86 -2.77 7.89
N ALA A 32 -10.95 -3.94 7.26
CA ALA A 32 -9.80 -4.83 7.10
C ALA A 32 -8.87 -4.26 6.03
N SER A 33 -7.63 -3.95 6.41
CA SER A 33 -6.59 -3.47 5.50
C SER A 33 -5.50 -4.52 5.30
N LEU A 34 -5.12 -4.76 4.04
CA LEU A 34 -4.07 -5.68 3.65
C LEU A 34 -2.97 -4.91 2.93
N ASN A 35 -1.71 -5.14 3.31
CA ASN A 35 -0.56 -4.58 2.63
C ASN A 35 0.14 -5.67 1.81
N PHE A 36 0.20 -5.49 0.48
CA PHE A 36 0.85 -6.41 -0.45
C PHE A 36 2.20 -5.86 -0.89
N VAL A 37 3.27 -6.45 -0.39
CA VAL A 37 4.66 -6.11 -0.75
C VAL A 37 5.27 -7.28 -1.49
N SER A 38 5.91 -7.01 -2.62
CA SER A 38 6.46 -8.05 -3.49
C SER A 38 7.54 -7.50 -4.41
N SER A 39 8.42 -8.36 -4.92
CA SER A 39 9.37 -8.00 -5.96
C SER A 39 8.66 -7.57 -7.26
N PRO A 40 9.29 -6.71 -8.10
CA PRO A 40 8.78 -6.36 -9.42
C PRO A 40 8.49 -7.62 -10.26
N GLY A 41 7.38 -7.62 -11.00
CA GLY A 41 7.02 -8.73 -11.89
C GLY A 41 6.46 -10.00 -11.22
N SER A 42 6.36 -10.04 -9.89
CA SER A 42 5.83 -11.20 -9.13
C SER A 42 4.33 -11.47 -9.31
N GLY A 43 3.60 -10.59 -10.02
CA GLY A 43 2.19 -10.78 -10.32
C GLY A 43 1.20 -10.15 -9.32
N LYS A 44 1.65 -9.27 -8.42
CA LYS A 44 0.78 -8.50 -7.49
C LYS A 44 -0.47 -7.94 -8.18
N THR A 45 -0.29 -7.23 -9.29
CA THR A 45 -1.41 -6.57 -10.00
C THR A 45 -2.37 -7.60 -10.58
N SER A 46 -1.85 -8.69 -11.16
CA SER A 46 -2.68 -9.77 -11.72
C SER A 46 -3.47 -10.52 -10.65
N LEU A 47 -2.91 -10.69 -9.44
CA LEU A 47 -3.64 -11.22 -8.29
C LEU A 47 -4.81 -10.32 -7.93
N LEU A 48 -4.56 -9.02 -7.75
CA LEU A 48 -5.58 -8.04 -7.39
C LEU A 48 -6.69 -7.92 -8.45
N GLU A 49 -6.36 -7.97 -9.74
CA GLU A 49 -7.35 -8.00 -10.83
C GLU A 49 -8.29 -9.19 -10.70
N ARG A 50 -7.76 -10.40 -10.45
CA ARG A 50 -8.58 -11.61 -10.26
C ARG A 50 -9.40 -11.56 -8.98
N THR A 51 -8.84 -11.04 -7.89
CA THR A 51 -9.56 -10.85 -6.63
C THR A 51 -10.73 -9.89 -6.80
N LEU A 52 -10.54 -8.76 -7.50
CA LEU A 52 -11.62 -7.84 -7.84
C LEU A 52 -12.69 -8.52 -8.68
N ALA A 53 -12.31 -9.23 -9.74
CA ALA A 53 -13.26 -9.91 -10.60
C ALA A 53 -14.12 -10.92 -9.83
N ALA A 54 -13.53 -11.64 -8.87
CA ALA A 54 -14.21 -12.64 -8.06
C ALA A 54 -15.08 -12.06 -6.94
N LEU A 55 -14.66 -10.96 -6.30
CA LEU A 55 -15.25 -10.51 -5.02
C LEU A 55 -15.91 -9.13 -5.07
N LYS A 56 -15.85 -8.39 -6.18
CA LYS A 56 -16.39 -7.01 -6.28
C LYS A 56 -17.88 -6.87 -5.96
N ASP A 57 -18.65 -7.94 -6.12
CA ASP A 57 -20.09 -7.95 -5.89
C ASP A 57 -20.46 -8.44 -4.47
N GLU A 58 -19.49 -9.02 -3.76
CA GLU A 58 -19.64 -9.49 -2.37
C GLU A 58 -19.01 -8.52 -1.35
N LEU A 59 -17.92 -7.85 -1.73
CA LEU A 59 -17.14 -6.98 -0.86
C LEU A 59 -17.00 -5.57 -1.43
N ARG A 60 -17.07 -4.58 -0.53
CA ARG A 60 -16.68 -3.20 -0.85
C ARG A 60 -15.16 -3.07 -0.73
N ILE A 61 -14.48 -3.04 -1.88
CA ILE A 61 -13.01 -3.04 -1.95
C ILE A 61 -12.51 -1.65 -2.36
N GLY A 62 -11.62 -1.08 -1.54
CA GLY A 62 -10.81 0.09 -1.87
C GLY A 62 -9.35 -0.32 -2.09
N LEU A 63 -8.71 0.24 -3.12
CA LEU A 63 -7.34 -0.08 -3.51
C LEU A 63 -6.48 1.18 -3.54
N ILE A 64 -5.28 1.06 -2.99
CA ILE A 64 -4.23 2.07 -3.08
C ILE A 64 -3.09 1.44 -3.89
N ALA A 65 -2.80 2.01 -5.06
CA ALA A 65 -1.78 1.51 -5.96
C ALA A 65 -0.54 2.40 -5.85
N GLY A 66 0.46 1.96 -5.07
CA GLY A 66 1.77 2.59 -4.99
C GLY A 66 2.66 2.15 -6.16
N ASP A 67 3.11 3.09 -6.97
CA ASP A 67 4.09 2.86 -8.03
C ASP A 67 5.05 4.07 -8.11
N VAL A 68 6.26 3.86 -8.63
CA VAL A 68 7.34 4.84 -8.55
C VAL A 68 7.13 6.00 -9.53
N GLN A 69 6.63 5.70 -10.73
CA GLN A 69 6.58 6.67 -11.83
C GLN A 69 5.29 6.66 -12.64
N THR A 70 4.45 5.63 -12.54
CA THR A 70 3.30 5.47 -13.43
C THR A 70 2.01 5.19 -12.67
N GLU A 71 0.87 5.47 -13.29
CA GLU A 71 -0.45 5.05 -12.79
C GLU A 71 -0.91 3.73 -13.43
N ASN A 72 0.00 2.98 -14.06
CA ASN A 72 -0.35 1.81 -14.87
C ASN A 72 -1.06 0.73 -14.04
N ASP A 73 -0.58 0.47 -12.82
CA ASP A 73 -1.22 -0.45 -11.88
C ASP A 73 -2.64 0.01 -11.52
N ALA A 74 -2.82 1.31 -11.24
CA ALA A 74 -4.14 1.85 -10.92
C ALA A 74 -5.12 1.72 -12.11
N ASN A 75 -4.68 2.08 -13.31
CA ASN A 75 -5.49 1.99 -14.53
C ASN A 75 -5.93 0.55 -14.83
N ARG A 76 -5.03 -0.43 -14.62
CA ARG A 76 -5.34 -1.84 -14.75
C ARG A 76 -6.43 -2.29 -13.77
N LEU A 77 -6.31 -1.89 -12.51
CA LEU A 77 -7.29 -2.24 -11.46
C LEU A 77 -8.67 -1.60 -11.71
N VAL A 78 -8.71 -0.36 -12.22
CA VAL A 78 -9.97 0.28 -12.63
C VAL A 78 -10.62 -0.51 -13.78
N LYS A 79 -9.84 -0.90 -14.80
CA LYS A 79 -10.34 -1.72 -15.93
C LYS A 79 -10.83 -3.09 -15.49
N ALA A 80 -10.25 -3.67 -14.43
CA ALA A 80 -10.72 -4.93 -13.82
C ALA A 80 -12.00 -4.78 -12.99
N GLY A 81 -12.60 -3.59 -12.93
CA GLY A 81 -13.85 -3.33 -12.21
C GLY A 81 -13.66 -2.72 -10.81
N GLY A 82 -12.44 -2.28 -10.48
CA GLY A 82 -12.16 -1.56 -9.24
C GLY A 82 -12.88 -0.21 -9.21
N ARG A 83 -13.88 -0.07 -8.33
CA ARG A 83 -14.68 1.16 -8.22
C ARG A 83 -14.00 2.26 -7.40
N MET A 84 -13.08 1.88 -6.52
CA MET A 84 -12.35 2.79 -5.63
C MET A 84 -10.86 2.48 -5.71
N VAL A 85 -10.19 3.10 -6.66
CA VAL A 85 -8.74 2.93 -6.87
C VAL A 85 -8.05 4.29 -6.76
N ARG A 86 -7.06 4.40 -5.89
CA ARG A 86 -6.25 5.61 -5.70
C ARG A 86 -4.80 5.33 -6.09
N PRO A 87 -4.26 5.95 -7.15
CA PRO A 87 -2.83 5.92 -7.41
C PRO A 87 -2.07 6.72 -6.34
N LEU A 88 -0.90 6.23 -5.96
CA LEU A 88 0.11 6.95 -5.19
C LEU A 88 1.43 6.84 -5.93
N VAL A 89 1.80 7.91 -6.63
CA VAL A 89 3.11 7.99 -7.30
C VAL A 89 4.13 8.50 -6.28
N THR A 90 5.11 7.66 -5.94
CA THR A 90 6.05 7.96 -4.86
C THR A 90 7.19 8.91 -5.26
N GLY A 91 7.28 9.27 -6.54
CA GLY A 91 8.22 10.28 -7.04
C GLY A 91 9.69 9.91 -6.88
N GLY A 92 10.00 8.61 -6.78
CA GLY A 92 11.38 8.10 -6.64
C GLY A 92 11.63 7.25 -5.39
N SER A 93 10.70 7.22 -4.42
CA SER A 93 10.79 6.26 -3.31
C SER A 93 10.36 4.85 -3.75
N CYS A 94 11.12 3.82 -3.35
CA CYS A 94 10.80 2.43 -3.62
C CYS A 94 9.75 1.82 -2.67
N HIS A 95 9.24 2.60 -1.71
CA HIS A 95 8.25 2.14 -0.73
C HIS A 95 7.23 3.24 -0.41
N LEU A 96 6.07 2.81 0.11
CA LEU A 96 5.08 3.69 0.72
C LEU A 96 5.41 3.88 2.20
N ASP A 97 5.27 5.11 2.69
CA ASP A 97 5.34 5.43 4.11
C ASP A 97 3.94 5.86 4.61
N ALA A 98 3.82 6.06 5.92
CA ALA A 98 2.57 6.42 6.57
C ALA A 98 2.25 7.93 6.53
N ARG A 99 3.01 8.75 5.79
CA ARG A 99 2.90 10.21 5.80
C ARG A 99 1.91 10.75 4.77
#